data_AF-A0A367YA58-F1
#
_entry.id   AF-A0A367YA58-F1
#
_cell.length_a   1.000
_cell.length_b   1.000
_cell.length_c   1.000
_cell.angle_alpha   90.00
_cell.angle_beta   90.00
_cell.angle_gamma   90.00
#
_symmetry.space_group_name_H-M   'P 1'
#
loop_
_entity.id
_entity.type
_entity.pdbx_description
1 polymer ?
#
loop_
_entity_poly.entity_id
_entity_poly.type
_entity_poly.pdbx_seq_one_letter_code
_entity_poly.pdbx_strand_id
1 'polypeptide(L)'
;MVDTPPDHFQSIIDRNENNIPKEGSIVEALSRFDERYNKLLVLTTENELLDVPALDVNFHLYRVVIPRDHIDFGQIVENRHNEGDPERVAAVDFICSFLDDVLELKRDLAPKFERVYAQFAGEAMNSISLIDVVDAIKFRETSVIKFGSSFYDQCVLLFAIHWNLIDSPKWIVPNYVPNTKLSNVITGHSNTFHSMSEYFVTPIPVWMATTKFVHQLESSRLAQDVEVLFRKLKETPKNELSSFMEVYEGRHLVYILDFLKFALVYPHESTIKTLERAGIFKDGVTARAIFDLLVELKIYDINEDVFLSLGLVGSSSLGED
;
A
#
# COMPACT_ATOMS: atom_id res chain seq x y z
N MET A 1 18.28 -13.90 20.44
CA MET A 1 17.39 -13.10 19.59
C MET A 1 16.05 -13.12 20.28
N VAL A 2 15.55 -11.97 20.70
CA VAL A 2 14.29 -11.86 21.44
C VAL A 2 13.19 -12.01 20.40
N ASP A 3 12.44 -13.11 20.49
CA ASP A 3 11.16 -13.27 19.79
C ASP A 3 10.25 -12.13 20.24
N THR A 4 10.09 -11.12 19.39
CA THR A 4 9.02 -10.14 19.56
C THR A 4 7.72 -10.91 19.32
N PRO A 5 6.79 -10.97 20.29
CA PRO A 5 5.50 -11.60 20.06
C PRO A 5 4.78 -10.90 18.91
N PRO A 6 3.91 -11.60 18.15
CA PRO A 6 3.10 -10.97 17.11
C PRO A 6 2.35 -9.78 17.72
N ASP A 7 2.41 -8.63 17.06
CA ASP A 7 1.74 -7.40 17.49
C ASP A 7 0.28 -7.71 17.88
N HIS A 8 -0.11 -7.41 19.11
CA HIS A 8 -1.48 -7.65 19.59
C HIS A 8 -2.50 -7.02 18.63
N PHE A 9 -3.48 -7.78 18.15
CA PHE A 9 -4.42 -7.37 17.11
C PHE A 9 -5.23 -6.09 17.42
N GLN A 10 -5.47 -5.77 18.70
CA GLN A 10 -6.04 -4.48 19.11
C GLN A 10 -5.15 -3.28 18.69
N SER A 11 -3.83 -3.45 18.68
CA SER A 11 -2.86 -2.43 18.23
C SER A 11 -2.89 -2.19 16.72
N ILE A 12 -3.30 -3.18 15.93
CA ILE A 12 -3.52 -3.08 14.47
C ILE A 12 -4.78 -2.25 14.18
N ILE A 13 -5.80 -2.32 15.03
CA ILE A 13 -7.03 -1.55 14.86
C ILE A 13 -6.82 -0.09 15.25
N ASP A 14 -6.23 0.17 16.42
CA ASP A 14 -6.06 1.53 16.97
C ASP A 14 -5.14 2.42 16.10
N ARG A 15 -4.26 1.81 15.30
CA ARG A 15 -3.29 2.50 14.41
C ARG A 15 -3.86 2.81 13.01
N ASN A 16 -4.92 2.12 12.56
CA ASN A 16 -5.55 2.31 11.24
C ASN A 16 -6.53 3.51 11.19
N GLU A 17 -7.06 3.99 12.32
CA GLU A 17 -8.11 5.02 12.36
C GLU A 17 -7.66 6.44 11.97
N ASN A 18 -6.35 6.70 11.81
CA ASN A 18 -5.82 8.07 11.77
C ASN A 18 -5.02 8.46 10.50
N ASN A 19 -4.92 7.65 9.44
CA ASN A 19 -3.93 7.91 8.38
C ASN A 19 -4.45 7.71 6.96
N ILE A 20 -5.10 8.74 6.40
CA ILE A 20 -5.32 8.87 4.95
C ILE A 20 -4.09 9.61 4.36
N PRO A 21 -3.39 9.06 3.34
CA PRO A 21 -2.23 9.72 2.72
C PRO A 21 -2.60 11.05 2.05
N LYS A 22 -1.70 12.04 2.12
CA LYS A 22 -1.74 13.26 1.30
C LYS A 22 -0.54 13.27 0.35
N GLU A 23 -0.75 13.75 -0.87
CA GLU A 23 0.25 13.85 -1.94
C GLU A 23 1.34 14.89 -1.60
N GLY A 24 2.59 14.65 -2.02
CA GLY A 24 3.71 15.61 -1.92
C GLY A 24 5.09 14.96 -2.08
N SER A 25 6.07 15.67 -2.69
CA SER A 25 7.46 15.20 -2.85
C SER A 25 8.48 16.35 -2.93
N ILE A 26 9.36 16.42 -1.92
CA ILE A 26 10.85 16.48 -1.94
C ILE A 26 11.27 16.57 -0.47
N VAL A 27 12.22 15.73 -0.02
CA VAL A 27 12.71 15.73 1.36
C VAL A 27 14.15 16.25 1.38
N GLU A 28 14.37 17.39 2.04
CA GLU A 28 15.70 17.72 2.57
C GLU A 28 15.71 17.46 4.08
N ALA A 29 16.50 16.47 4.51
CA ALA A 29 16.62 16.11 5.91
C ALA A 29 17.60 17.04 6.63
N LEU A 30 17.09 18.10 7.26
CA LEU A 30 17.83 18.84 8.29
C LEU A 30 17.84 18.03 9.59
N SER A 31 18.74 17.06 9.70
CA SER A 31 18.92 16.26 10.91
C SER A 31 19.48 17.14 12.04
N ARG A 32 18.66 17.45 13.05
CA ARG A 32 19.12 17.81 14.39
C ARG A 32 18.61 16.75 15.38
N PHE A 33 19.55 16.16 16.11
CA PHE A 33 19.41 15.02 17.02
C PHE A 33 18.35 15.20 18.15
N ASP A 34 17.06 15.05 17.82
CA ASP A 34 16.01 14.67 18.78
C ASP A 34 14.91 13.89 18.05
N GLU A 35 14.73 12.61 18.38
CA GLU A 35 13.78 11.69 17.74
C GLU A 35 12.32 12.16 17.85
N ARG A 36 12.00 13.05 18.81
CA ARG A 36 10.65 13.65 18.97
C ARG A 36 10.43 14.89 18.11
N TYR A 37 11.46 15.40 17.44
CA TYR A 37 11.45 16.62 16.65
C TYR A 37 12.02 16.45 15.23
N ASN A 38 12.25 15.21 14.76
CA ASN A 38 12.70 14.91 13.40
C ASN A 38 11.59 15.16 12.37
N LYS A 39 11.26 16.43 12.14
CA LYS A 39 10.46 16.88 11.02
C LYS A 39 11.38 17.22 9.85
N LEU A 40 10.96 16.79 8.68
CA LEU A 40 11.57 17.08 7.40
C LEU A 40 10.89 18.33 6.85
N LEU A 41 11.66 19.27 6.33
CA LEU A 41 11.11 20.38 5.59
C LEU A 41 10.90 19.92 4.15
N VAL A 42 9.63 19.93 3.70
CA VAL A 42 9.21 19.41 2.41
C VAL A 42 8.66 20.55 1.57
N LEU A 43 9.21 20.72 0.37
CA LEU A 43 8.67 21.64 -0.64
C LEU A 43 7.66 20.88 -1.51
N THR A 44 6.45 21.40 -1.65
CA THR A 44 5.38 20.80 -2.46
C THR A 44 5.32 21.38 -3.87
N THR A 45 4.56 20.71 -4.74
CA THR A 45 4.23 21.17 -6.11
C THR A 45 3.46 22.49 -6.14
N GLU A 46 2.74 22.81 -5.07
CA GLU A 46 1.99 24.05 -4.89
C GLU A 46 2.89 25.19 -4.39
N ASN A 47 4.20 24.95 -4.33
CA ASN A 47 5.17 25.87 -3.77
C ASN A 47 4.94 26.14 -2.27
N GLU A 48 4.48 25.15 -1.50
CA GLU A 48 4.34 25.25 -0.05
C GLU A 48 5.50 24.55 0.68
N LEU A 49 5.94 25.10 1.82
CA LEU A 49 6.93 24.46 2.68
C LEU A 49 6.24 23.89 3.92
N LEU A 50 6.30 22.58 4.08
CA LEU A 50 5.62 21.84 5.13
C LEU A 50 6.62 21.11 6.03
N ASP A 51 6.37 21.12 7.33
CA ASP A 51 7.09 20.28 8.28
C ASP A 51 6.43 18.91 8.38
N VAL A 52 7.05 17.89 7.78
CA VAL A 52 6.52 16.52 7.70
C VAL A 52 7.30 15.59 8.63
N PRO A 53 6.67 14.86 9.57
CA PRO A 53 7.36 13.84 10.35
C PRO A 53 8.02 12.78 9.45
N ALA A 54 9.24 12.35 9.76
CA ALA A 54 9.93 11.34 8.96
C ALA A 54 9.12 10.04 8.79
N LEU A 55 8.34 9.65 9.79
CA LEU A 55 7.46 8.47 9.75
C LEU A 55 6.27 8.59 8.78
N ASP A 56 5.94 9.81 8.35
CA ASP A 56 4.85 10.05 7.39
C ASP A 56 5.33 10.02 5.93
N VAL A 57 6.63 9.84 5.70
CA VAL A 57 7.18 9.63 4.36
C VAL A 57 7.03 8.17 3.97
N ASN A 58 6.08 7.90 3.06
CA ASN A 58 5.78 6.55 2.57
C ASN A 58 6.78 6.06 1.52
N PHE A 59 7.38 6.98 0.77
CA PHE A 59 8.39 6.70 -0.23
C PHE A 59 9.33 7.90 -0.36
N HIS A 60 10.62 7.62 -0.49
CA HIS A 60 11.67 8.62 -0.59
C HIS A 60 12.58 8.24 -1.74
N LEU A 61 13.09 9.20 -2.52
CA LEU A 61 14.15 8.97 -3.50
C LEU A 61 15.35 9.83 -3.13
N TYR A 62 16.49 9.19 -2.86
CA TYR A 62 17.67 9.88 -2.34
C TYR A 62 18.53 10.49 -3.46
N ARG A 63 18.81 11.80 -3.37
CA ARG A 63 19.69 12.54 -4.29
C ARG A 63 19.29 12.40 -5.76
N VAL A 64 18.00 12.53 -6.07
CA VAL A 64 17.55 12.65 -7.47
C VAL A 64 18.36 13.78 -8.11
N VAL A 65 19.23 13.41 -9.06
CA VAL A 65 20.23 14.32 -9.61
C VAL A 65 19.50 15.40 -10.40
N ILE A 66 19.61 16.64 -9.95
CA ILE A 66 19.16 17.81 -10.70
C ILE A 66 20.19 18.00 -11.82
N PRO A 67 19.79 17.98 -13.11
CA PRO A 67 20.73 18.10 -14.24
C PRO A 67 21.47 19.44 -14.30
N ARG A 68 21.18 20.36 -13.38
CA ARG A 68 21.83 21.66 -13.25
C ARG A 68 22.38 21.75 -11.84
N ASP A 69 23.70 21.89 -11.74
CA ASP A 69 24.27 22.62 -10.62
C ASP A 69 23.43 23.90 -10.42
N HIS A 70 23.10 24.26 -9.17
CA HIS A 70 22.36 25.47 -8.74
C HIS A 70 20.87 25.30 -8.39
N ILE A 71 20.52 24.34 -7.53
CA ILE A 71 19.47 24.62 -6.54
C ILE A 71 20.14 24.68 -5.18
N ASP A 72 20.29 25.89 -4.66
CA ASP A 72 20.81 26.12 -3.31
C ASP A 72 19.67 25.97 -2.30
N PHE A 73 19.49 24.75 -1.82
CA PHE A 73 18.48 24.45 -0.81
C PHE A 73 18.69 25.26 0.48
N GLY A 74 19.94 25.68 0.78
CA GLY A 74 20.23 26.59 1.89
C GLY A 74 19.52 27.94 1.73
N GLN A 75 19.54 28.50 0.52
CA GLN A 75 18.82 29.74 0.20
C GLN A 75 17.31 29.57 0.31
N ILE A 76 16.76 28.43 -0.12
CA ILE A 76 15.32 28.13 0.05
C ILE A 76 14.95 28.15 1.54
N VAL A 77 15.77 27.56 2.41
CA VAL A 77 15.52 27.52 3.87
C VAL A 77 15.65 28.92 4.49
N GLU A 78 16.67 29.69 4.11
CA GLU A 78 16.87 31.07 4.58
C GLU A 78 15.71 31.98 4.15
N ASN A 79 15.22 31.81 2.92
CA ASN A 79 14.12 32.56 2.33
C ASN A 79 12.77 31.83 2.42
N ARG A 80 12.56 30.93 3.38
CA ARG A 80 11.36 30.07 3.47
C ARG A 80 10.01 30.80 3.42
N HIS A 81 9.98 32.08 3.80
CA HIS A 81 8.78 32.92 3.78
C HIS A 81 8.58 33.70 2.46
N ASN A 82 9.54 33.61 1.53
CA ASN A 82 9.48 34.19 0.20
C ASN A 82 9.13 33.09 -0.82
N GLU A 83 7.88 33.07 -1.27
CA GLU A 83 7.41 32.14 -2.31
C GLU A 83 8.00 32.44 -3.69
N GLY A 84 8.42 33.68 -3.93
CA GLY A 84 9.01 34.12 -5.20
C GLY A 84 10.53 33.99 -5.26
N ASP A 85 11.14 33.28 -4.30
CA ASP A 85 12.58 33.01 -4.31
C ASP A 85 12.96 32.19 -5.58
N PRO A 86 13.95 32.63 -6.37
CA PRO A 86 14.30 31.96 -7.64
C PRO A 86 14.72 30.50 -7.48
N GLU A 87 15.43 30.16 -6.39
CA GLU A 87 15.87 28.79 -6.11
C GLU A 87 14.66 27.92 -5.78
N ARG A 88 13.72 28.46 -4.99
CA ARG A 88 12.46 27.79 -4.65
C ARG A 88 11.61 27.55 -5.90
N VAL A 89 11.43 28.55 -6.76
CA VAL A 89 10.68 28.42 -8.01
C VAL A 89 11.33 27.38 -8.93
N ALA A 90 12.66 27.42 -9.08
CA ALA A 90 13.39 26.43 -9.87
C ALA A 90 13.24 25.00 -9.33
N ALA A 91 13.17 24.85 -8.00
CA ALA A 91 12.96 23.56 -7.36
C ALA A 91 11.55 23.02 -7.63
N VAL A 92 10.52 23.88 -7.53
CA VAL A 92 9.15 23.51 -7.88
C VAL A 92 9.03 23.12 -9.35
N ASP A 93 9.61 23.91 -10.26
CA ASP A 93 9.63 23.60 -11.70
C ASP A 93 10.28 22.23 -11.99
N PHE A 94 11.37 21.92 -11.29
CA PHE A 94 12.01 20.61 -11.38
C PHE A 94 11.11 19.49 -10.86
N ILE A 95 10.46 19.65 -9.69
CA ILE A 95 9.54 18.66 -9.12
C ILE A 95 8.42 18.37 -10.12
N CYS A 96 7.78 19.41 -10.66
CA CYS A 96 6.70 19.27 -11.62
C CYS A 96 7.15 18.53 -12.88
N SER A 97 8.30 18.91 -13.46
CA SER A 97 8.86 18.22 -14.63
C SER A 97 9.20 16.75 -14.34
N PHE A 98 9.74 16.45 -13.15
CA PHE A 98 10.03 15.09 -12.74
C PHE A 98 8.76 14.25 -12.60
N LEU A 99 7.70 14.82 -12.01
CA LEU A 99 6.42 14.15 -11.88
C LEU A 99 5.77 13.91 -13.25
N ASP A 100 5.88 14.83 -14.20
CA ASP A 100 5.41 14.64 -15.56
C ASP A 100 6.08 13.45 -16.24
N ASP A 101 7.41 13.33 -16.13
CA ASP A 101 8.17 12.19 -16.66
C ASP A 101 7.76 10.86 -15.98
N VAL A 102 7.55 10.89 -14.66
CA VAL A 102 7.08 9.73 -13.88
C VAL A 102 5.68 9.32 -14.31
N LEU A 103 4.76 10.27 -14.51
CA LEU A 103 3.38 10.01 -14.93
C LEU A 103 3.32 9.46 -16.35
N GLU A 104 4.15 9.98 -17.26
CA GLU A 104 4.27 9.45 -18.62
C GLU A 104 4.73 7.99 -18.58
N LEU A 105 5.83 7.71 -17.88
CA LEU A 105 6.36 6.34 -17.78
C LEU A 105 5.39 5.42 -17.04
N LYS A 106 4.73 5.89 -15.97
CA LYS A 106 3.73 5.15 -15.22
C LYS A 106 2.62 4.65 -16.14
N ARG A 107 2.10 5.51 -17.01
CA ARG A 107 1.07 5.16 -18.00
C ARG A 107 1.55 4.11 -19.00
N ASP A 108 2.80 4.22 -19.45
CA ASP A 108 3.41 3.26 -20.37
C ASP A 108 3.67 1.89 -19.74
N LEU A 109 3.93 1.87 -18.42
CA LEU A 109 4.16 0.64 -17.67
C LEU A 109 2.86 -0.04 -17.22
N ALA A 110 1.78 0.71 -16.96
CA ALA A 110 0.54 0.18 -16.39
C ALA A 110 0.01 -1.12 -17.07
N PRO A 111 -0.05 -1.23 -18.42
CA PRO A 111 -0.52 -2.45 -19.07
C PRO A 111 0.36 -3.68 -18.82
N LYS A 112 1.63 -3.48 -18.43
CA LYS A 112 2.60 -4.56 -18.18
C LYS A 112 2.44 -5.15 -16.78
N PHE A 113 1.85 -4.43 -15.84
CA PHE A 113 1.70 -4.89 -14.45
C PHE A 113 0.77 -6.10 -14.31
N GLU A 114 -0.18 -6.31 -15.22
CA GLU A 114 -0.98 -7.55 -15.27
C GLU A 114 -0.09 -8.78 -15.50
N ARG A 115 0.87 -8.65 -16.41
CA ARG A 115 1.82 -9.71 -16.71
C ARG A 115 2.82 -9.93 -15.58
N VAL A 116 3.23 -8.86 -14.88
CA VAL A 116 4.08 -8.97 -13.69
C VAL A 116 3.31 -9.71 -12.59
N TYR A 117 2.06 -9.31 -12.33
CA TYR A 117 1.21 -9.97 -11.34
C TYR A 117 1.06 -11.46 -11.63
N ALA A 118 0.72 -11.82 -12.88
CA ALA A 118 0.56 -13.22 -13.28
C ALA A 118 1.85 -14.07 -13.13
N GLN A 119 3.04 -13.47 -13.10
CA GLN A 119 4.30 -14.19 -12.89
C GLN A 119 4.57 -14.51 -11.42
N PHE A 120 4.08 -13.70 -10.50
CA PHE A 120 4.40 -13.80 -9.07
C PHE A 120 3.22 -14.19 -8.18
N ALA A 121 1.98 -14.05 -8.68
CA ALA A 121 0.79 -14.40 -7.94
C ALA A 121 0.71 -15.92 -7.74
N GLY A 122 0.38 -16.34 -6.53
CA GLY A 122 0.19 -17.73 -6.15
C GLY A 122 -0.94 -17.90 -5.14
N GLU A 123 -0.95 -19.05 -4.48
CA GLU A 123 -1.95 -19.39 -3.43
C GLU A 123 -1.73 -18.59 -2.13
N ALA A 124 -0.50 -18.16 -1.87
CA ALA A 124 -0.12 -17.38 -0.69
C ALA A 124 0.64 -16.11 -1.09
N MET A 125 0.86 -15.22 -0.12
CA MET A 125 1.50 -13.93 -0.35
C MET A 125 2.99 -14.16 -0.67
N ASN A 126 3.45 -13.54 -1.76
CA ASN A 126 4.84 -13.62 -2.18
C ASN A 126 5.50 -12.25 -2.08
N SER A 127 6.68 -12.18 -1.47
CA SER A 127 7.47 -10.94 -1.40
C SER A 127 8.22 -10.71 -2.71
N ILE A 128 8.22 -9.48 -3.21
CA ILE A 128 8.98 -9.07 -4.40
C ILE A 128 9.73 -7.76 -4.15
N SER A 129 10.85 -7.59 -4.82
CA SER A 129 11.63 -6.35 -4.86
C SER A 129 11.34 -5.54 -6.14
N LEU A 130 11.76 -4.28 -6.17
CA LEU A 130 11.69 -3.47 -7.41
C LEU A 130 12.50 -4.09 -8.55
N ILE A 131 13.61 -4.78 -8.25
CA ILE A 131 14.44 -5.45 -9.25
C ILE A 131 13.65 -6.60 -9.91
N ASP A 132 12.94 -7.40 -9.10
CA ASP A 132 12.09 -8.48 -9.63
C ASP A 132 11.02 -7.95 -10.58
N VAL A 133 10.44 -6.79 -10.26
CA VAL A 133 9.46 -6.11 -11.13
C VAL A 133 10.11 -5.63 -12.43
N VAL A 134 11.27 -4.99 -12.35
CA VAL A 134 12.03 -4.53 -13.52
C VAL A 134 12.36 -5.69 -14.46
N ASP A 135 12.84 -6.80 -13.92
CA ASP A 135 13.18 -8.01 -14.67
C ASP A 135 11.92 -8.66 -15.29
N ALA A 136 10.82 -8.71 -14.57
CA ALA A 136 9.56 -9.28 -15.03
C ALA A 136 8.89 -8.48 -16.16
N ILE A 137 9.08 -7.15 -16.18
CA ILE A 137 8.59 -6.26 -17.24
C ILE A 137 9.23 -6.62 -18.60
N LYS A 138 10.47 -7.17 -18.60
CA LYS A 138 11.26 -7.49 -19.80
C LYS A 138 11.33 -6.31 -20.77
N PHE A 139 12.04 -5.26 -20.35
CA PHE A 139 12.27 -4.07 -21.16
C PHE A 139 12.96 -4.37 -22.50
N ARG A 140 12.67 -3.55 -23.52
CA ARG A 140 13.42 -3.57 -24.78
C ARG A 140 14.81 -2.99 -24.54
N GLU A 141 15.81 -3.42 -25.32
CA GLU A 141 17.19 -2.96 -25.20
C GLU A 141 17.32 -1.43 -25.21
N THR A 142 16.53 -0.73 -26.04
CA THR A 142 16.52 0.74 -26.09
C THR A 142 16.08 1.37 -24.76
N SER A 143 15.09 0.78 -24.08
CA SER A 143 14.64 1.23 -22.77
C SER A 143 15.68 0.93 -21.69
N VAL A 144 16.32 -0.25 -21.75
CA VAL A 144 17.40 -0.61 -20.83
C VAL A 144 18.56 0.37 -20.95
N ILE A 145 18.94 0.75 -22.17
CA ILE A 145 19.96 1.77 -22.42
C ILE A 145 19.53 3.12 -21.82
N LYS A 146 18.28 3.56 -22.04
CA LYS A 146 17.75 4.81 -21.48
C LYS A 146 17.88 4.81 -19.95
N PHE A 147 17.30 3.81 -19.27
CA PHE A 147 17.32 3.74 -17.80
C PHE A 147 18.74 3.52 -17.25
N GLY A 148 19.61 2.86 -18.00
CA GLY A 148 21.03 2.69 -17.64
C GLY A 148 21.88 3.94 -17.87
N SER A 149 21.39 4.93 -18.64
CA SER A 149 22.20 6.09 -19.07
C SER A 149 22.31 7.20 -18.04
N SER A 150 21.33 7.34 -17.12
CA SER A 150 21.36 8.39 -16.10
C SER A 150 20.70 7.94 -14.79
N PHE A 151 21.18 8.48 -13.67
CA PHE A 151 20.57 8.23 -12.35
C PHE A 151 19.17 8.84 -12.24
N TYR A 152 18.92 9.93 -12.95
CA TYR A 152 17.59 10.55 -13.05
C TYR A 152 16.58 9.57 -13.65
N ASP A 153 16.89 8.96 -14.80
CA ASP A 153 16.01 8.00 -15.46
C ASP A 153 15.75 6.75 -14.58
N GLN A 154 16.72 6.35 -13.76
CA GLN A 154 16.52 5.28 -12.77
C GLN A 154 15.51 5.69 -11.69
N CYS A 155 15.62 6.91 -11.16
CA CYS A 155 14.67 7.44 -10.18
C CYS A 155 13.25 7.53 -10.77
N VAL A 156 13.12 8.01 -12.01
CA VAL A 156 11.85 8.06 -12.74
C VAL A 156 11.25 6.65 -12.87
N LEU A 157 12.06 5.66 -13.28
CA LEU A 157 11.62 4.27 -13.40
C LEU A 157 11.14 3.69 -12.07
N LEU A 158 11.92 3.85 -11.01
CA LEU A 158 11.59 3.30 -9.69
C LEU A 158 10.30 3.92 -9.15
N PHE A 159 10.13 5.24 -9.30
CA PHE A 159 8.90 5.89 -8.84
C PHE A 159 7.68 5.47 -9.67
N ALA A 160 7.82 5.41 -11.00
CA ALA A 160 6.75 4.95 -11.87
C ALA A 160 6.31 3.52 -11.56
N ILE A 161 7.25 2.65 -11.18
CA ILE A 161 6.93 1.29 -10.71
C ILE A 161 6.20 1.34 -9.37
N HIS A 162 6.76 2.05 -8.37
CA HIS A 162 6.17 2.18 -7.04
C HIS A 162 4.73 2.70 -7.11
N TRP A 163 4.48 3.73 -7.93
CA TRP A 163 3.15 4.31 -8.11
C TRP A 163 2.16 3.33 -8.75
N ASN A 164 2.59 2.55 -9.76
CA ASN A 164 1.73 1.49 -10.31
C ASN A 164 1.40 0.39 -9.29
N LEU A 165 2.31 0.11 -8.35
CA LEU A 165 2.06 -0.85 -7.28
C LEU A 165 1.03 -0.29 -6.27
N ILE A 166 1.15 0.98 -5.89
CA ILE A 166 0.21 1.64 -4.97
C ILE A 166 -1.20 1.72 -5.55
N ASP A 167 -1.37 1.97 -6.84
CA ASP A 167 -2.69 2.20 -7.44
C ASP A 167 -3.60 0.95 -7.44
N SER A 168 -3.05 -0.23 -7.13
CA SER A 168 -3.74 -1.50 -7.32
C SER A 168 -3.69 -2.38 -6.07
N PRO A 169 -4.85 -2.88 -5.59
CA PRO A 169 -4.91 -3.83 -4.48
C PRO A 169 -4.34 -5.22 -4.83
N LYS A 170 -3.82 -5.43 -6.05
CA LYS A 170 -3.02 -6.59 -6.42
C LYS A 170 -1.66 -6.63 -5.70
N TRP A 171 -1.26 -5.50 -5.14
CA TRP A 171 0.00 -5.35 -4.46
C TRP A 171 -0.26 -4.79 -3.06
N ILE A 172 0.44 -5.33 -2.09
CA ILE A 172 0.46 -4.83 -0.72
C ILE A 172 1.76 -4.05 -0.58
N VAL A 173 1.63 -2.75 -0.35
CA VAL A 173 2.75 -1.83 -0.14
C VAL A 173 2.82 -1.51 1.37
N PRO A 174 3.75 -2.11 2.14
CA PRO A 174 3.76 -2.03 3.60
C PRO A 174 3.80 -0.62 4.18
N ASN A 175 4.45 0.32 3.47
CA ASN A 175 4.54 1.72 3.91
C ASN A 175 3.19 2.44 3.85
N TYR A 176 2.22 1.91 3.11
CA TYR A 176 0.85 2.39 3.03
C TYR A 176 -0.09 1.65 3.99
N VAL A 177 0.44 0.70 4.78
CA VAL A 177 -0.27 0.05 5.87
C VAL A 177 0.02 0.80 7.16
N PRO A 178 -0.99 1.44 7.79
CA PRO A 178 -0.76 2.28 8.97
C PRO A 178 -0.04 1.56 10.12
N ASN A 179 -0.21 0.23 10.20
CA ASN A 179 0.32 -0.60 11.28
C ASN A 179 1.77 -1.04 11.09
N THR A 180 2.28 -0.99 9.85
CA THR A 180 3.64 -1.41 9.50
C THR A 180 4.39 -0.30 8.75
N LYS A 181 4.05 0.97 9.00
CA LYS A 181 4.76 2.12 8.44
C LYS A 181 6.24 2.05 8.83
N LEU A 182 7.05 1.54 7.91
CA LEU A 182 8.49 1.59 7.97
C LEU A 182 8.92 2.66 6.97
N SER A 183 9.20 3.88 7.44
CA SER A 183 9.73 4.88 6.53
C SER A 183 11.17 4.51 6.13
N ASN A 184 11.41 4.42 4.82
CA ASN A 184 12.76 4.22 4.27
C ASN A 184 13.67 5.46 4.46
N VAL A 185 13.18 6.51 5.12
CA VAL A 185 13.98 7.61 5.66
C VAL A 185 14.86 7.15 6.83
N ILE A 186 14.41 6.17 7.63
CA ILE A 186 15.07 5.74 8.87
C ILE A 186 15.97 4.52 8.65
N THR A 187 15.64 3.66 7.69
CA THR A 187 16.31 2.35 7.49
C THR A 187 17.50 2.38 6.54
N GLY A 188 17.78 3.52 5.89
CA GLY A 188 18.94 3.72 5.02
C GLY A 188 18.60 3.77 3.53
N HIS A 189 19.24 4.73 2.85
CA HIS A 189 19.19 5.08 1.43
C HIS A 189 18.16 4.36 0.55
N SER A 190 17.12 5.08 0.15
CA SER A 190 16.04 4.57 -0.70
C SER A 190 16.39 4.32 -2.17
N ASN A 191 17.64 4.58 -2.57
CA ASN A 191 18.20 4.27 -3.89
C ASN A 191 19.35 3.22 -3.82
N THR A 192 19.58 2.58 -2.67
CA THR A 192 20.47 1.39 -2.65
C THR A 192 19.72 0.17 -3.15
N PHE A 193 20.15 -0.36 -4.30
CA PHE A 193 19.70 -1.61 -4.92
C PHE A 193 19.97 -2.89 -4.09
N HIS A 194 20.20 -2.76 -2.78
CA HIS A 194 20.52 -3.86 -1.89
C HIS A 194 19.31 -4.22 -1.01
N SER A 195 18.57 -5.21 -1.52
CA SER A 195 18.20 -6.43 -0.80
C SER A 195 17.22 -6.36 0.39
N MET A 196 16.20 -5.50 0.37
CA MET A 196 15.04 -5.69 1.25
C MET A 196 13.79 -5.81 0.36
N SER A 197 13.04 -6.90 0.49
CA SER A 197 11.76 -7.06 -0.20
C SER A 197 10.76 -6.06 0.37
N GLU A 198 10.32 -5.11 -0.45
CA GLU A 198 9.51 -3.96 -0.04
C GLU A 198 8.04 -4.08 -0.45
N TYR A 199 7.67 -5.11 -1.22
CA TYR A 199 6.31 -5.27 -1.75
C TYR A 199 5.87 -6.71 -1.64
N PHE A 200 4.56 -6.90 -1.54
CA PHE A 200 3.98 -8.23 -1.56
C PHE A 200 2.90 -8.34 -2.63
N VAL A 201 2.82 -9.51 -3.25
CA VAL A 201 1.80 -9.83 -4.25
C VAL A 201 0.58 -10.39 -3.52
N THR A 202 -0.57 -9.77 -3.74
CA THR A 202 -1.85 -10.27 -3.23
C THR A 202 -2.10 -11.68 -3.80
N PRO A 203 -2.47 -12.67 -2.98
CA PRO A 203 -2.74 -14.02 -3.45
C PRO A 203 -3.88 -14.09 -4.47
N ILE A 204 -3.83 -15.07 -5.37
CA ILE A 204 -4.85 -15.30 -6.39
C ILE A 204 -6.24 -15.46 -5.76
N PRO A 205 -6.46 -16.25 -4.70
CA PRO A 205 -7.79 -16.41 -4.10
C PRO A 205 -8.36 -15.07 -3.59
N VAL A 206 -7.53 -14.25 -2.94
CA VAL A 206 -7.91 -12.94 -2.40
C VAL A 206 -8.24 -11.95 -3.52
N TRP A 207 -7.44 -11.94 -4.59
CA TRP A 207 -7.71 -11.10 -5.76
C TRP A 207 -8.98 -11.53 -6.52
N MET A 208 -9.23 -12.84 -6.62
CA MET A 208 -10.47 -13.37 -7.17
C MET A 208 -11.69 -12.98 -6.34
N ALA A 209 -11.58 -13.01 -5.01
CA ALA A 209 -12.64 -12.53 -4.13
C ALA A 209 -12.91 -11.03 -4.32
N THR A 210 -11.83 -10.24 -4.41
CA THR A 210 -11.90 -8.79 -4.65
C THR A 210 -12.59 -8.46 -5.97
N THR A 211 -12.14 -9.06 -7.07
CA THR A 211 -12.75 -8.84 -8.39
C THR A 211 -14.20 -9.29 -8.44
N LYS A 212 -14.54 -10.43 -7.81
CA LYS A 212 -15.92 -10.90 -7.72
C LYS A 212 -16.78 -9.92 -6.93
N PHE A 213 -16.29 -9.39 -5.81
CA PHE A 213 -17.02 -8.39 -5.01
C PHE A 213 -17.32 -7.13 -5.81
N VAL A 214 -16.31 -6.55 -6.48
CA VAL A 214 -16.46 -5.38 -7.34
C VAL A 214 -17.49 -5.65 -8.45
N HIS A 215 -17.41 -6.80 -9.10
CA HIS A 215 -18.35 -7.17 -10.16
C HIS A 215 -19.79 -7.34 -9.66
N GLN A 216 -20.00 -7.91 -8.45
CA GLN A 216 -21.34 -8.03 -7.88
C GLN A 216 -21.92 -6.71 -7.37
N LEU A 217 -21.05 -5.77 -6.94
CA LEU A 217 -21.46 -4.42 -6.60
C LEU A 217 -22.09 -3.71 -7.81
N GLU A 218 -21.49 -3.88 -8.98
CA GLU A 218 -21.97 -3.30 -10.25
C GLU A 218 -23.26 -3.95 -10.75
N SER A 219 -23.50 -5.22 -10.40
CA SER A 219 -24.65 -6.00 -10.88
C SER A 219 -25.91 -5.88 -9.99
N SER A 220 -25.87 -5.06 -8.93
CA SER A 220 -26.90 -4.92 -7.89
C SER A 220 -27.23 -6.20 -7.10
N ARG A 221 -26.52 -7.31 -7.34
CA ARG A 221 -26.72 -8.58 -6.61
C ARG A 221 -26.06 -8.60 -5.25
N LEU A 222 -25.01 -7.78 -5.07
CA LEU A 222 -24.23 -7.76 -3.83
C LEU A 222 -25.09 -7.51 -2.59
N ALA A 223 -26.05 -6.58 -2.65
CA ALA A 223 -26.90 -6.27 -1.50
C ALA A 223 -27.69 -7.50 -1.01
N GLN A 224 -28.24 -8.28 -1.96
CA GLN A 224 -28.96 -9.52 -1.65
C GLN A 224 -28.01 -10.59 -1.11
N ASP A 225 -26.84 -10.77 -1.73
CA ASP A 225 -25.84 -11.75 -1.30
C ASP A 225 -25.34 -11.44 0.13
N VAL A 226 -25.08 -10.17 0.43
CA VAL A 226 -24.68 -9.69 1.76
C VAL A 226 -25.78 -9.95 2.78
N GLU A 227 -27.04 -9.60 2.47
CA GLU A 227 -28.16 -9.82 3.38
C GLU A 227 -28.37 -11.31 3.70
N VAL A 228 -28.31 -12.16 2.68
CA VAL A 228 -28.43 -13.62 2.82
C VAL A 228 -27.29 -14.16 3.68
N LEU A 229 -26.04 -13.80 3.35
CA LEU A 229 -24.88 -14.27 4.08
C LEU A 229 -24.93 -13.84 5.54
N PHE A 230 -25.14 -12.55 5.81
CA PHE A 230 -25.06 -12.01 7.17
C PHE A 230 -26.15 -12.58 8.08
N ARG A 231 -27.37 -12.75 7.56
CA ARG A 231 -28.46 -13.41 8.28
C ARG A 231 -28.11 -14.85 8.62
N LYS A 232 -27.61 -15.63 7.65
CA LYS A 232 -27.21 -17.02 7.87
C LYS A 232 -26.08 -17.15 8.90
N LEU A 233 -25.06 -16.30 8.82
CA LEU A 233 -23.94 -16.31 9.78
C LEU A 233 -24.40 -15.97 11.21
N LYS A 234 -25.34 -15.02 11.38
CA LYS A 234 -25.90 -14.69 12.69
C LYS A 234 -26.73 -15.83 13.28
N GLU A 235 -27.51 -16.52 12.47
CA GLU A 235 -28.35 -17.66 12.88
C GLU A 235 -27.53 -18.93 13.17
N THR A 236 -26.42 -19.12 12.46
CA THR A 236 -25.62 -20.36 12.54
C THR A 236 -24.74 -20.38 13.81
N PRO A 237 -24.72 -21.49 14.58
CA PRO A 237 -23.79 -21.67 15.70
C PRO A 237 -22.33 -21.60 15.27
N LYS A 238 -21.42 -21.03 16.10
CA LYS A 238 -19.99 -20.83 15.75
C LYS A 238 -19.30 -22.13 15.30
N ASN A 239 -19.61 -23.25 15.96
CA ASN A 239 -19.08 -24.58 15.67
C ASN A 239 -19.55 -25.18 14.33
N GLU A 240 -20.57 -24.58 13.68
CA GLU A 240 -21.12 -25.04 12.39
C GLU A 240 -20.75 -24.10 11.23
N LEU A 241 -20.08 -22.98 11.51
CA LEU A 241 -19.74 -21.98 10.50
C LEU A 241 -18.76 -22.49 9.45
N SER A 242 -17.73 -23.24 9.83
CA SER A 242 -16.79 -23.83 8.88
C SER A 242 -17.52 -24.74 7.89
N SER A 243 -18.36 -25.63 8.40
CA SER A 243 -19.20 -26.53 7.59
C SER A 243 -20.13 -25.74 6.66
N PHE A 244 -20.79 -24.68 7.15
CA PHE A 244 -21.63 -23.83 6.31
C PHE A 244 -20.86 -23.19 5.15
N MET A 245 -19.65 -22.69 5.43
CA MET A 245 -18.78 -22.04 4.45
C MET A 245 -18.22 -23.03 3.42
N GLU A 246 -18.08 -24.31 3.77
CA GLU A 246 -17.62 -25.37 2.88
C GLU A 246 -18.75 -25.94 1.97
N VAL A 247 -20.02 -25.79 2.37
CA VAL A 247 -21.20 -26.25 1.62
C VAL A 247 -21.58 -25.26 0.51
N TYR A 248 -22.15 -25.75 -0.60
CA TYR A 248 -22.50 -24.95 -1.79
C TYR A 248 -23.17 -23.59 -1.50
N GLU A 249 -24.17 -23.52 -0.59
CA GLU A 249 -24.86 -22.26 -0.28
C GLU A 249 -23.93 -21.20 0.32
N GLY A 250 -23.09 -21.55 1.31
CA GLY A 250 -22.14 -20.62 1.94
C GLY A 250 -20.91 -20.38 1.07
N ARG A 251 -20.42 -21.44 0.40
CA ARG A 251 -19.22 -21.42 -0.45
C ARG A 251 -19.27 -20.34 -1.54
N HIS A 252 -20.44 -20.12 -2.13
CA HIS A 252 -20.61 -19.10 -3.17
C HIS A 252 -20.53 -17.67 -2.66
N LEU A 253 -20.67 -17.46 -1.34
CA LEU A 253 -20.73 -16.16 -0.66
C LEU A 253 -19.45 -15.83 0.12
N VAL A 254 -18.53 -16.80 0.29
CA VAL A 254 -17.25 -16.65 1.03
C VAL A 254 -16.44 -15.43 0.57
N TYR A 255 -16.48 -15.11 -0.73
CA TYR A 255 -15.78 -13.97 -1.31
C TYR A 255 -16.07 -12.62 -0.62
N ILE A 256 -17.26 -12.47 -0.02
CA ILE A 256 -17.64 -11.28 0.74
C ILE A 256 -16.79 -11.17 2.00
N LEU A 257 -16.61 -12.29 2.71
CA LEU A 257 -15.79 -12.33 3.90
C LEU A 257 -14.31 -12.17 3.56
N ASP A 258 -13.82 -12.82 2.51
CA ASP A 258 -12.42 -12.68 2.07
C ASP A 258 -12.11 -11.23 1.69
N PHE A 259 -13.03 -10.54 1.03
CA PHE A 259 -12.89 -9.11 0.71
C PHE A 259 -12.88 -8.23 1.96
N LEU A 260 -13.80 -8.44 2.91
CA LEU A 260 -13.83 -7.71 4.19
C LEU A 260 -12.55 -7.92 5.00
N LYS A 261 -12.11 -9.18 5.11
CA LYS A 261 -10.87 -9.53 5.80
C LYS A 261 -9.66 -8.88 5.11
N PHE A 262 -9.60 -8.89 3.78
CA PHE A 262 -8.51 -8.24 3.05
C PHE A 262 -8.50 -6.73 3.29
N ALA A 263 -9.66 -6.08 3.27
CA ALA A 263 -9.80 -4.66 3.59
C ALA A 263 -9.37 -4.31 5.03
N LEU A 264 -9.57 -5.23 5.97
CA LEU A 264 -9.13 -5.09 7.36
C LEU A 264 -7.60 -5.13 7.48
N VAL A 265 -6.94 -6.03 6.74
CA VAL A 265 -5.47 -6.18 6.76
C VAL A 265 -4.76 -5.11 5.92
N TYR A 266 -5.27 -4.87 4.72
CA TYR A 266 -4.74 -3.90 3.77
C TYR A 266 -5.87 -2.96 3.33
N PRO A 267 -6.11 -1.85 4.08
CA PRO A 267 -7.18 -0.90 3.82
C PRO A 267 -6.86 0.01 2.62
N HIS A 268 -6.63 -0.61 1.46
CA HIS A 268 -6.35 0.10 0.23
C HIS A 268 -7.49 1.03 -0.16
N GLU A 269 -7.19 2.25 -0.64
CA GLU A 269 -8.17 3.29 -0.92
C GLU A 269 -9.32 2.80 -1.83
N SER A 270 -8.99 2.07 -2.91
CA SER A 270 -10.01 1.53 -3.82
C SER A 270 -10.89 0.47 -3.16
N THR A 271 -10.36 -0.31 -2.23
CA THR A 271 -11.09 -1.32 -1.45
C THR A 271 -12.06 -0.64 -0.48
N ILE A 272 -11.58 0.38 0.24
CA ILE A 272 -12.40 1.16 1.19
C ILE A 272 -13.54 1.88 0.46
N LYS A 273 -13.25 2.59 -0.64
CA LYS A 273 -14.27 3.23 -1.49
C LYS A 273 -15.30 2.22 -2.03
N THR A 274 -14.87 1.00 -2.34
CA THR A 274 -15.77 -0.07 -2.80
C THR A 274 -16.70 -0.52 -1.66
N LEU A 275 -16.20 -0.65 -0.42
CA LEU A 275 -17.02 -0.97 0.75
C LEU A 275 -18.00 0.15 1.11
N GLU A 276 -17.58 1.41 1.00
CA GLU A 276 -18.46 2.57 1.21
C GLU A 276 -19.63 2.54 0.22
N ARG A 277 -19.34 2.30 -1.06
CA ARG A 277 -20.36 2.15 -2.11
C ARG A 277 -21.28 0.96 -1.89
N ALA A 278 -20.80 -0.11 -1.26
CA ALA A 278 -21.62 -1.27 -0.94
C ALA A 278 -22.68 -0.99 0.15
N GLY A 279 -22.54 0.11 0.91
CA GLY A 279 -23.52 0.51 1.93
C GLY A 279 -23.62 -0.45 3.11
N ILE A 280 -22.60 -1.28 3.33
CA ILE A 280 -22.55 -2.26 4.43
C ILE A 280 -22.41 -1.54 5.78
N PHE A 281 -21.69 -0.42 5.80
CA PHE A 281 -21.38 0.36 7.00
C PHE A 281 -22.14 1.69 6.99
N LYS A 282 -22.77 2.05 8.12
CA LYS A 282 -23.60 3.26 8.23
C LYS A 282 -22.81 4.51 8.56
N ASP A 283 -21.77 4.38 9.38
CA ASP A 283 -21.01 5.50 9.96
C ASP A 283 -19.60 5.62 9.35
N GLY A 284 -19.44 5.19 8.09
CA GLY A 284 -18.16 5.14 7.39
C GLY A 284 -17.43 3.80 7.54
N VAL A 285 -16.43 3.58 6.69
CA VAL A 285 -15.65 2.33 6.66
C VAL A 285 -14.31 2.56 7.37
N THR A 286 -14.17 1.98 8.56
CA THR A 286 -12.91 1.95 9.30
C THR A 286 -12.47 0.51 9.55
N ALA A 287 -11.18 0.28 9.78
CA ALA A 287 -10.68 -1.03 10.18
C ALA A 287 -11.41 -1.56 11.42
N ARG A 288 -11.72 -0.69 12.39
CA ARG A 288 -12.50 -1.04 13.58
C ARG A 288 -13.91 -1.51 13.22
N ALA A 289 -14.62 -0.77 12.36
CA ALA A 289 -15.97 -1.13 11.94
C ALA A 289 -15.99 -2.48 11.20
N ILE A 290 -15.01 -2.74 10.33
CA ILE A 290 -14.88 -4.02 9.63
C ILE A 290 -14.63 -5.15 10.64
N PHE A 291 -13.74 -4.95 11.61
CA PHE A 291 -13.45 -5.95 12.63
C PHE A 291 -14.67 -6.25 13.51
N ASP A 292 -15.31 -5.22 14.05
CA ASP A 292 -16.49 -5.37 14.91
C ASP A 292 -17.62 -6.12 14.17
N LEU A 293 -17.80 -5.86 12.86
CA LEU A 293 -18.71 -6.63 12.02
C LEU A 293 -18.30 -8.10 11.91
N LEU A 294 -17.03 -8.42 11.66
CA LEU A 294 -16.56 -9.80 11.57
C LEU A 294 -16.68 -10.56 12.90
N VAL A 295 -16.53 -9.88 14.03
CA VAL A 295 -16.82 -10.41 15.37
C VAL A 295 -18.32 -10.65 15.55
N GLU A 296 -19.18 -9.70 15.15
CA GLU A 296 -20.64 -9.87 15.18
C GLU A 296 -21.09 -11.09 14.35
N LEU A 297 -20.45 -11.30 13.20
CA LEU A 297 -20.69 -12.45 12.32
C LEU A 297 -20.02 -13.76 12.81
N LYS A 298 -19.39 -13.75 13.99
CA LYS A 298 -18.69 -14.88 14.62
C LYS A 298 -17.55 -15.46 13.77
N ILE A 299 -17.02 -14.67 12.82
CA ILE A 299 -15.91 -15.05 11.94
C ILE A 299 -14.57 -14.93 12.65
N TYR A 300 -14.43 -13.93 13.52
CA TYR A 300 -13.26 -13.76 14.38
C TYR A 300 -13.60 -13.94 15.85
N ASP A 301 -12.62 -14.43 16.60
CA ASP A 301 -12.49 -14.23 18.05
C ASP A 301 -11.49 -13.10 18.34
N ILE A 302 -11.53 -12.53 19.55
CA ILE A 302 -10.66 -11.44 20.00
C ILE A 302 -9.16 -11.86 19.94
N ASN A 303 -8.89 -13.17 19.85
CA ASN A 303 -7.56 -13.78 19.88
C ASN A 303 -7.12 -14.42 18.55
N GLU A 304 -7.87 -14.30 17.44
CA GLU A 304 -7.52 -14.96 16.17
C GLU A 304 -6.54 -14.13 15.32
N ASP A 305 -5.60 -14.81 14.66
CA ASP A 305 -4.66 -14.19 13.72
C ASP A 305 -5.32 -13.97 12.35
N VAL A 306 -5.59 -12.70 12.05
CA VAL A 306 -6.27 -12.26 10.83
C VAL A 306 -5.44 -12.56 9.57
N PHE A 307 -4.11 -12.53 9.63
CA PHE A 307 -3.25 -12.82 8.46
C PHE A 307 -3.27 -14.30 8.08
N LEU A 308 -3.24 -15.19 9.09
CA LEU A 308 -3.38 -16.63 8.88
C LEU A 308 -4.78 -16.99 8.39
N SER A 309 -5.82 -16.35 8.92
CA SER A 309 -7.21 -16.63 8.56
C SER A 309 -7.61 -16.21 7.13
N LEU A 310 -6.80 -15.36 6.51
CA LEU A 310 -6.91 -14.91 5.12
C LEU A 310 -6.10 -15.78 4.14
N GLY A 311 -5.27 -16.70 4.65
CA GLY A 311 -4.31 -17.43 3.82
C GLY A 311 -3.22 -16.54 3.21
N LEU A 312 -3.00 -15.33 3.75
CA LEU A 312 -1.90 -14.46 3.28
C LEU A 312 -0.56 -15.10 3.60
N VAL A 313 -0.42 -15.65 4.80
CA VAL A 313 0.76 -16.42 5.22
C VAL A 313 0.42 -17.89 5.05
N GLY A 314 1.29 -18.66 4.39
CA GLY A 314 1.13 -20.11 4.30
C GLY A 314 0.97 -20.70 5.70
N SER A 315 0.16 -21.76 5.85
CA SER A 315 0.01 -22.43 7.13
C SER A 315 1.40 -22.79 7.66
N SER A 316 1.73 -22.30 8.85
CA SER A 316 2.92 -22.76 9.54
C SER A 316 2.77 -24.26 9.71
N SER A 317 3.49 -25.05 8.91
CA SER A 317 3.81 -26.43 9.26
C SER A 317 4.76 -26.38 10.45
N LEU A 318 4.24 -25.96 11.60
CA LEU A 318 4.88 -26.18 12.89
C LEU A 318 4.71 -27.68 13.17
N GLY A 319 5.79 -28.40 12.84
CA GLY A 319 6.14 -29.77 13.22
C GLY A 319 5.03 -30.66 13.75
N GLU A 320 4.54 -31.56 12.89
CA GLU A 320 4.49 -32.95 13.30
C GLU A 320 5.95 -33.45 13.33
N ASP A 321 6.58 -33.34 14.51
CA ASP A 321 7.61 -34.24 15.06
C ASP A 321 7.78 -33.94 16.56
#